data_AF-A0A2T2TNN8-F1
#
_entry.id   AF-A0A2T2TNN8-F1
#
_cell.length_a   1.000
_cell.length_b   1.000
_cell.length_c   1.000
_cell.angle_alpha   90.00
_cell.angle_beta   90.00
_cell.angle_gamma   90.00
#
_symmetry.space_group_name_H-M   'P 1'
#
loop_
_entity.id
_entity.type
_entity.pdbx_description
1 polymer ?
#
loop_
_entity_poly.entity_id
_entity_poly.type
_entity_poly.pdbx_seq_one_letter_code
_entity_poly.pdbx_strand_id
1 'polypeptide(L)' 'VSLASITSAAAFPTIVAVRRYGFGAEIDPSILVFGALLAISIIVAHRSNIQRLLNGTESQISSFEPAQGMLGRGEL' A
#
# COMPACT_ATOMS: atom_id res chain seq x y z
N VAL A 1 8.07 2.75 -3.02
CA VAL A 1 6.65 3.06 -2.72
C VAL A 1 5.72 1.91 -3.08
N SER A 2 5.83 1.35 -4.29
CA SER A 2 4.88 0.38 -4.86
C SER A 2 4.54 -0.83 -3.98
N LEU A 3 5.55 -1.50 -3.40
CA LEU A 3 5.31 -2.66 -2.54
C LEU A 3 4.48 -2.31 -1.30
N ALA A 4 4.80 -1.18 -0.64
CA ALA A 4 4.09 -0.75 0.56
C ALA A 4 2.61 -0.45 0.27
N SER A 5 2.30 0.20 -0.85
CA SER A 5 0.92 0.50 -1.25
C SER A 5 0.11 -0.78 -1.50
N ILE A 6 0.69 -1.77 -2.19
CA ILE A 6 0.03 -3.05 -2.48
C ILE A 6 -0.18 -3.85 -1.19
N THR A 7 0.84 -3.91 -0.33
CA THR A 7 0.75 -4.59 0.97
C THR A 7 -0.30 -3.95 1.87
N SER A 8 -0.36 -2.62 1.92
CA SER A 8 -1.37 -1.89 2.71
C SER A 8 -2.79 -2.17 2.20
N ALA A 9 -2.98 -2.18 0.88
CA ALA A 9 -4.26 -2.50 0.26
C ALA A 9 -4.75 -3.92 0.62
N ALA A 10 -3.85 -4.91 0.63
CA ALA A 10 -4.18 -6.27 1.08
C ALA A 10 -4.34 -6.40 2.60
N ALA A 11 -3.60 -5.62 3.38
CA ALA A 11 -3.62 -5.66 4.84
C ALA A 11 -4.99 -5.25 5.40
N PHE A 12 -5.65 -4.25 4.80
CA PHE A 12 -6.95 -3.77 5.29
C PHE A 12 -8.02 -4.88 5.39
N PRO A 13 -8.44 -5.55 4.31
CA PRO A 13 -9.45 -6.61 4.41
C PRO A 13 -8.96 -7.81 5.23
N THR A 14 -7.64 -8.08 5.24
CA THR A 14 -7.05 -9.13 6.06
C THR A 14 -7.23 -8.85 7.56
N ILE A 15 -6.93 -7.64 8.01
CA ILE A 15 -7.10 -7.22 9.41
C ILE A 15 -8.58 -7.24 9.80
N VAL A 16 -9.48 -6.78 8.92
CA VAL A 16 -10.93 -6.84 9.15
C VAL A 16 -11.39 -8.29 9.32
N ALA A 17 -10.94 -9.20 8.44
CA ALA A 17 -11.26 -10.62 8.54
C ALA A 17 -10.73 -11.25 9.83
N VAL A 18 -9.48 -10.96 10.21
CA VAL A 18 -8.89 -11.44 11.46
C VAL A 18 -9.65 -10.93 12.67
N ARG A 19 -10.06 -9.65 12.69
CA ARG A 19 -10.85 -9.10 13.79
C ARG A 19 -12.23 -9.77 13.91
N ARG A 20 -12.93 -9.94 12.80
CA ARG A 20 -14.27 -10.55 12.79
C ARG A 20 -14.23 -12.04 13.15
N TYR A 21 -13.38 -12.82 12.48
CA TYR A 21 -13.37 -14.29 12.60
C TYR A 21 -12.40 -14.83 13.66
N GLY A 22 -11.32 -14.10 13.95
CA GLY A 22 -10.31 -14.52 14.93
C GLY A 22 -10.55 -13.96 16.33
N PHE A 23 -11.12 -12.77 16.46
CA PHE A 23 -11.37 -12.11 17.75
C PHE A 23 -12.86 -11.92 18.06
N GLY A 24 -13.76 -12.39 17.20
CA GLY A 24 -15.21 -12.29 17.41
C GLY A 24 -15.75 -10.85 17.42
N ALA A 25 -15.03 -9.90 16.82
CA ALA A 25 -15.47 -8.52 16.77
C ALA A 25 -16.75 -8.39 15.91
N GLU A 26 -17.74 -7.65 16.42
CA GLU A 26 -18.94 -7.31 15.67
C GLU A 26 -18.64 -6.25 14.62
N ILE A 27 -18.16 -6.71 13.47
CA ILE A 27 -17.89 -5.88 12.29
C ILE A 27 -18.88 -6.25 11.21
N ASP A 28 -19.58 -5.27 10.65
CA ASP A 28 -20.53 -5.49 9.55
C ASP A 28 -19.85 -6.22 8.36
N PRO A 29 -20.42 -7.33 7.85
CA PRO A 29 -19.86 -8.06 6.71
C PRO A 29 -19.65 -7.20 5.46
N SER A 30 -20.45 -6.14 5.26
CA SER A 30 -20.32 -5.21 4.14
C SER A 30 -18.96 -4.51 4.11
N ILE A 31 -18.35 -4.24 5.28
CA ILE A 31 -17.02 -3.64 5.39
C ILE A 31 -15.97 -4.57 4.80
N LEU A 32 -16.09 -5.88 5.06
CA LEU A 32 -15.16 -6.88 4.51
C LEU A 32 -15.34 -7.01 2.99
N VAL A 33 -16.58 -7.05 2.50
CA VAL A 33 -16.88 -7.13 1.06
C VAL A 33 -16.35 -5.89 0.33
N PHE A 34 -16.67 -4.70 0.84
CA PHE A 34 -16.19 -3.45 0.27
C PHE A 34 -14.66 -3.36 0.32
N GLY A 35 -14.05 -3.71 1.46
CA GLY A 35 -12.60 -3.74 1.64
C GLY A 35 -11.91 -4.69 0.66
N ALA A 36 -12.48 -5.87 0.40
CA ALA A 36 -11.96 -6.82 -0.56
C ALA A 36 -12.04 -6.30 -2.00
N LEU A 37 -13.18 -5.71 -2.39
CA LEU A 37 -13.35 -5.08 -3.71
C LEU A 37 -12.37 -3.93 -3.93
N LEU A 38 -12.17 -3.10 -2.90
CA LEU A 38 -11.22 -2.00 -2.93
C LEU A 38 -9.78 -2.51 -3.07
N ALA A 39 -9.40 -3.52 -2.28
CA ALA A 39 -8.08 -4.13 -2.36
C ALA A 39 -7.80 -4.70 -3.77
N ILE A 40 -8.75 -5.44 -4.33
CA ILE A 40 -8.66 -5.97 -5.71
C ILE A 40 -8.48 -4.83 -6.71
N SER A 41 -9.30 -3.78 -6.62
CA SER A 41 -9.24 -2.62 -7.51
C SER A 41 -7.86 -1.93 -7.46
N ILE A 42 -7.30 -1.75 -6.27
CA ILE A 42 -5.96 -1.18 -6.08
C ILE A 42 -4.89 -2.09 -6.68
N ILE A 43 -4.96 -3.40 -6.44
CA ILE A 43 -4.00 -4.38 -6.98
C ILE A 43 -4.02 -4.36 -8.51
N VAL A 44 -5.20 -4.34 -9.12
CA VAL A 44 -5.37 -4.26 -10.59
C VAL A 44 -4.80 -2.95 -11.14
N ALA A 45 -5.02 -1.83 -10.44
CA ALA A 45 -4.44 -0.54 -10.83
C ALA A 45 -2.90 -0.57 -10.77
N HIS A 46 -2.32 -1.33 -9.85
CA HIS A 46 -0.87 -1.45 -9.66
C HIS A 46 -0.21 -2.56 -10.49
N ARG A 47 -0.90 -3.20 -11.44
CA ARG A 47 -0.34 -4.30 -12.25
C ARG A 47 1.02 -3.99 -12.90
N SER A 48 1.23 -2.76 -13.35
CA SER A 48 2.51 -2.35 -13.95
C SER A 48 3.62 -2.30 -12.90
N ASN A 49 3.33 -1.77 -11.72
CA ASN A 49 4.27 -1.73 -10.60
C ASN A 49 4.59 -3.15 -10.10
N ILE A 50 3.60 -4.04 -10.08
CA ILE A 50 3.80 -5.47 -9.76
C ILE A 50 4.76 -6.09 -10.77
N GLN A 51 4.54 -5.87 -12.07
CA GLN A 51 5.42 -6.39 -13.11
C GLN A 51 6.86 -5.85 -12.97
N ARG A 52 7.03 -4.56 -12.67
CA ARG A 52 8.36 -3.98 -12.40
C ARG A 52 9.00 -4.54 -11.14
N LEU A 53 8.24 -4.77 -10.08
CA LEU A 53 8.73 -5.44 -8.86
C LEU A 53 9.22 -6.87 -9.16
N LEU A 54 8.43 -7.65 -9.90
CA LEU A 54 8.79 -9.02 -10.31
C LEU A 54 10.04 -9.05 -11.21
N ASN A 55 10.18 -8.05 -12.08
CA ASN A 55 11.34 -7.90 -12.96
C ASN A 55 12.54 -7.22 -12.28
N GLY A 56 12.42 -6.79 -11.02
CA GLY A 56 13.48 -6.05 -10.31
C GLY A 56 13.77 -4.66 -10.88
N THR A 57 12.88 -4.08 -11.67
CA THR A 57 13.05 -2.78 -12.35
C THR A 57 12.26 -1.64 -11.71
N GLU A 58 11.66 -1.88 -10.54
CA GLU A 58 10.94 -0.84 -9.79
C GLU A 58 11.93 0.15 -9.14
N SER A 59 11.60 1.44 -9.23
CA SER A 59 12.40 2.50 -8.60
C SER A 59 12.38 2.35 -7.06
N GLN A 60 13.57 2.31 -6.47
CA GLN A 60 13.78 2.28 -5.03
C GLN A 60 14.02 3.70 -4.52
N ILE A 61 13.40 4.05 -3.39
CA ILE A 61 13.74 5.29 -2.69
C ILE A 61 15.03 5.02 -1.92
N SER A 62 16.15 5.55 -2.39
CA SER A 62 17.48 5.36 -1.77
C SER A 62 17.94 6.54 -0.92
N SER A 63 17.32 7.70 -1.07
CA SER A 63 17.74 8.93 -0.39
C SER A 63 16.55 9.86 -0.15
N PHE A 64 16.48 10.43 1.05
CA PHE A 64 15.79 11.69 1.30
C PHE A 64 16.77 12.81 0.96
N GLU A 65 17.03 13.01 -0.33
CA GLU A 65 17.82 14.16 -0.75
C GLU A 65 16.94 15.42 -0.58
N PRO A 66 17.40 16.43 0.18
CA PRO A 66 16.69 17.71 0.25
C PRO A 66 16.48 18.22 -1.17
N ALA A 67 15.29 18.78 -1.44
CA ALA A 67 15.01 19.35 -2.75
C ALA A 67 16.14 20.35 -3.11
N GLN A 68 16.62 20.32 -4.36
CA GLN A 68 17.80 21.12 -4.79
C GLN A 68 17.69 22.62 -4.43
N GLY A 69 16.47 23.16 -4.28
CA GLY A 69 16.23 24.52 -3.81
C GLY A 69 16.57 24.81 -2.33
N MET A 70 16.73 23.80 -1.49
CA MET A 70 17.11 23.94 -0.07
C MET A 70 18.62 24.04 0.13
N LEU A 71 19.40 23.41 -0.76
CA LEU A 71 20.87 23.38 -0.69
C LEU A 71 21.50 24.78 -0.86
N GLY A 72 20.82 25.72 -1.51
CA GLY A 72 21.29 27.08 -1.74
C GLY A 72 20.78 28.14 -0.75
N ARG A 73 19.85 27.80 0.16
CA ARG A 73 19.22 28.76 1.07
C ARG A 73 19.70 28.65 2.52
N GLY A 74 20.59 27.72 2.84
CA GLY A 74 21.04 27.49 4.22
C GLY A 74 19.92 26.98 5.13
N GLU A 75 18.91 26.31 4.56
CA GLU A 75 17.75 25.74 5.27
C GLU A 75 18.00 24.28 5.72
N LEU A 76 19.28 23.91 5.92
CA LEU A 76 19.73 22.61 6.42
C LEU A 76 20.46 22.80 7.76
#